data_AF-A0A382XWJ9-F1
#
_entry.id   AF-A0A382XWJ9-F1
#
_cell.length_a   1.000
_cell.length_b   1.000
_cell.length_c   1.000
_cell.angle_alpha   90.00
_cell.angle_beta   90.00
_cell.angle_gamma   90.00
#
_symmetry.space_group_name_H-M   'P 1'
#
loop_
_entity.id
_entity.type
_entity.pdbx_description
1 polymer ?
#
loop_
_entity_poly.entity_id
_entity_poly.type
_entity_poly.pdbx_seq_one_letter_code
_entity_poly.pdbx_strand_id
1 'polypeptide(L)'
;MVASAFSILFGLVATGSMFFRTVSKEARYLSGRSWVLIGLSGCASALGVSGWYLALNVTQVVVVAPIVAVYPLITILAASLFLRGIEKVTKKTVAGAIIVVIGVLFVGFGT
;
A
#
# COMPACT_ATOMS: atom_id res chain seq x y z
N MET A 1 -18.97 2.37 6.73
CA MET A 1 -18.19 1.15 7.04
C MET A 1 -18.73 -0.10 6.36
N VAL A 2 -20.05 -0.35 6.38
CA VAL A 2 -20.66 -1.55 5.76
C VAL A 2 -20.39 -1.67 4.25
N ALA A 3 -20.57 -0.60 3.47
CA ALA A 3 -20.33 -0.63 2.01
C ALA A 3 -18.87 -0.99 1.65
N SER A 4 -17.89 -0.40 2.35
CA SER A 4 -16.47 -0.69 2.12
C SER A 4 -16.10 -2.12 2.50
N ALA A 5 -16.71 -2.68 3.56
CA ALA A 5 -16.51 -4.08 3.93
C ALA A 5 -17.01 -5.04 2.82
N PHE A 6 -18.18 -4.75 2.24
CA PHE A 6 -18.69 -5.50 1.10
C PHE A 6 -17.80 -5.36 -0.14
N SER A 7 -17.31 -4.16 -0.46
CA SER A 7 -16.39 -3.95 -1.59
C SER A 7 -15.08 -4.72 -1.43
N ILE A 8 -14.51 -4.75 -0.21
CA ILE A 8 -13.28 -5.51 0.07
C ILE A 8 -13.53 -7.02 -0.02
N LEU A 9 -14.65 -7.51 0.51
CA LEU A 9 -15.03 -8.92 0.41
C LEU A 9 -15.22 -9.35 -1.06
N PHE A 10 -15.95 -8.55 -1.84
CA PHE A 10 -16.18 -8.85 -3.26
C PHE A 10 -14.89 -8.75 -4.07
N GLY A 11 -14.04 -7.76 -3.78
CA GLY A 11 -12.71 -7.63 -4.38
C GLY A 11 -11.82 -8.83 -4.08
N LEU A 12 -11.80 -9.31 -2.82
CA LEU A 12 -11.06 -10.50 -2.43
C LEU A 12 -11.53 -11.74 -3.21
N VAL A 13 -12.85 -11.93 -3.33
CA VAL A 13 -13.42 -13.07 -4.06
C VAL A 13 -13.12 -12.97 -5.56
N ALA A 14 -13.32 -11.80 -6.15
CA ALA A 14 -13.08 -11.56 -7.57
C ALA A 14 -11.60 -11.80 -7.92
N THR A 15 -10.67 -11.14 -7.23
CA THR A 15 -9.23 -11.29 -7.50
C THR A 15 -8.72 -12.67 -7.09
N GLY A 16 -9.22 -13.23 -5.99
CA GLY A 16 -8.90 -14.59 -5.55
C GLY A 16 -9.29 -15.64 -6.58
N SER A 17 -10.47 -15.51 -7.21
CA SER A 17 -10.92 -16.43 -8.25
C SER A 17 -10.05 -16.36 -9.52
N MET A 18 -9.66 -15.15 -9.96
CA MET A 18 -8.84 -14.96 -11.15
C MET A 18 -7.43 -15.54 -11.00
N PHE A 19 -6.83 -15.38 -9.81
CA PHE A 19 -5.45 -15.82 -9.55
C PHE A 19 -5.34 -17.17 -8.85
N PHE A 20 -6.47 -17.87 -8.61
CA PHE A 20 -6.51 -19.13 -7.85
C PHE A 20 -5.57 -20.20 -8.42
N ARG A 21 -5.49 -20.32 -9.75
CA ARG A 21 -4.62 -21.28 -10.44
C ARG A 21 -3.15 -20.92 -10.33
N THR A 22 -2.80 -19.63 -10.36
CA THR A 22 -1.41 -19.14 -10.26
C THR A 22 -0.90 -19.29 -8.83
N VAL A 23 -1.69 -18.87 -7.84
CA VAL A 23 -1.36 -19.01 -6.42
C VAL A 23 -1.22 -20.48 -6.03
N SER A 24 -2.11 -21.36 -6.48
CA SER A 24 -2.04 -22.80 -6.14
C SER A 24 -0.84 -23.53 -6.77
N LYS A 25 -0.26 -22.98 -7.83
CA LYS A 25 1.00 -23.49 -8.42
C LYS A 25 2.19 -22.95 -7.65
N GLU A 26 2.28 -21.63 -7.47
CA GLU A 26 3.35 -20.96 -6.72
C GLU A 26 3.45 -21.48 -5.29
N ALA A 27 2.31 -21.63 -4.60
CA ALA A 27 2.22 -22.08 -3.20
C ALA A 27 2.88 -23.44 -2.94
N ARG A 28 2.94 -24.32 -3.96
CA ARG A 28 3.60 -25.63 -3.86
C ARG A 28 5.12 -25.56 -3.96
N TYR A 29 5.67 -24.48 -4.52
CA TYR A 29 7.11 -24.25 -4.64
C TYR A 29 7.65 -23.31 -3.56
N LEU A 30 6.80 -22.76 -2.69
CA LEU A 30 7.21 -21.84 -1.63
C LEU A 30 7.89 -22.57 -0.46
N SER A 31 9.07 -22.08 -0.09
CA SER A 31 9.73 -22.42 1.18
C SER A 31 8.90 -21.96 2.38
N GLY A 32 9.01 -22.65 3.52
CA GLY A 32 8.30 -22.30 4.76
C GLY A 32 8.57 -20.86 5.25
N ARG A 33 9.73 -20.28 4.92
CA ARG A 33 10.03 -18.86 5.21
C ARG A 33 9.18 -17.90 4.39
N SER A 34 8.89 -18.23 3.14
CA SER A 34 8.08 -17.39 2.24
C SER A 34 6.64 -17.29 2.72
N TRP A 35 6.09 -18.36 3.31
CA TRP A 35 4.76 -18.33 3.92
C TRP A 35 4.64 -17.32 5.06
N VAL A 36 5.68 -17.22 5.90
CA VAL A 36 5.73 -16.22 6.99
C VAL A 36 5.77 -14.81 6.41
N LEU A 37 6.58 -14.57 5.38
CA LEU A 37 6.66 -13.26 4.72
C LEU A 37 5.34 -12.85 4.05
N ILE A 38 4.61 -13.79 3.45
CA ILE A 38 3.28 -13.56 2.88
C ILE A 38 2.26 -13.24 3.97
N GLY A 39 2.29 -13.97 5.09
CA GLY A 39 1.42 -13.67 6.24
C GLY A 39 1.69 -12.28 6.79
N LEU A 40 2.96 -11.93 6.99
CA LEU A 40 3.37 -10.61 7.49
C LEU A 40 2.99 -9.47 6.52
N SER A 41 3.16 -9.65 5.21
CA SER A 41 2.76 -8.62 4.23
C SER A 41 1.24 -8.42 4.19
N GLY A 42 0.47 -9.50 4.33
CA GLY A 42 -0.98 -9.46 4.49
C GLY A 42 -1.41 -8.70 5.75
N CYS A 43 -0.80 -9.02 6.90
CA CYS A 43 -1.05 -8.32 8.16
C CYS A 43 -0.69 -6.83 8.09
N ALA A 44 0.48 -6.50 7.53
CA ALA A 44 0.91 -5.12 7.36
C ALA A 44 -0.06 -4.32 6.46
N SER A 45 -0.55 -4.93 5.38
CA SER A 45 -1.53 -4.31 4.48
C SER A 45 -2.87 -4.08 5.18
N ALA A 46 -3.36 -5.08 5.93
CA ALA A 46 -4.60 -4.95 6.69
C ALA A 46 -4.50 -3.85 7.75
N LEU A 47 -3.41 -3.81 8.51
CA LEU A 47 -3.15 -2.76 9.50
C LEU A 47 -3.07 -1.37 8.86
N GLY A 48 -2.44 -1.24 7.69
CA GLY A 48 -2.37 0.02 6.95
C GLY A 48 -3.74 0.55 6.55
N VAL A 49 -4.59 -0.30 5.96
CA VAL A 49 -5.95 0.07 5.56
C VAL A 49 -6.83 0.38 6.78
N SER A 50 -6.74 -0.43 7.84
CA SER A 50 -7.45 -0.18 9.09
C SER A 50 -7.02 1.15 9.73
N GLY A 51 -5.72 1.43 9.80
CA GLY A 51 -5.19 2.69 10.31
C GLY A 51 -5.68 3.90 9.52
N TRP A 52 -5.75 3.79 8.19
CA TRP A 52 -6.33 4.83 7.34
C TRP A 52 -7.81 5.09 7.64
N TYR A 53 -8.61 4.03 7.76
CA TYR A 53 -10.03 4.15 8.13
C TYR A 53 -10.23 4.73 9.54
N LEU A 54 -9.35 4.41 10.48
CA LEU A 54 -9.37 5.01 11.82
C LEU A 54 -9.05 6.50 11.76
N ALA A 55 -8.05 6.91 10.98
CA ALA A 55 -7.72 8.32 10.78
C ALA A 55 -8.91 9.12 10.22
N LEU A 56 -9.63 8.55 9.24
CA LEU A 56 -10.84 9.14 8.68
C LEU A 56 -12.02 9.20 9.67
N ASN A 57 -12.04 8.35 10.70
CA ASN A 57 -13.04 8.42 11.76
C ASN A 57 -12.71 9.48 12.81
N VAL A 58 -11.43 9.72 13.09
CA VAL A 58 -10.97 10.64 14.14
C VAL A 58 -10.81 12.07 13.61
N THR A 59 -10.55 12.26 12.32
CA THR A 59 -10.27 13.58 11.72
C THR A 59 -10.91 13.72 10.35
N GLN A 60 -11.22 14.97 9.97
CA GLN A 60 -11.80 15.31 8.68
C GLN A 60 -10.96 14.82 7.47
N VAL A 61 -11.67 14.38 6.43
CA VAL A 61 -11.06 13.86 5.20
C VAL A 61 -10.13 14.88 4.52
N VAL A 62 -10.44 16.18 4.63
CA VAL A 62 -9.64 17.28 4.06
C VAL A 62 -8.24 17.34 4.67
N VAL A 63 -8.06 16.90 5.91
CA VAL A 63 -6.74 16.83 6.56
C VAL A 63 -6.08 15.47 6.32
N VAL A 64 -6.86 14.39 6.34
CA VAL A 64 -6.32 13.02 6.17
C VAL A 64 -5.84 12.77 4.74
N ALA A 65 -6.54 13.26 3.73
CA ALA A 65 -6.21 13.07 2.32
C ALA A 65 -4.80 13.59 1.94
N PRO A 66 -4.41 14.84 2.24
CA PRO A 66 -3.06 15.32 1.94
C PRO A 66 -1.99 14.56 2.74
N ILE A 67 -2.25 14.19 4.00
CA ILE A 67 -1.31 13.38 4.80
C ILE A 67 -1.03 12.03 4.13
N VAL A 68 -2.09 11.33 3.72
CA VAL A 68 -1.98 10.00 3.10
C VAL A 68 -1.33 10.09 1.73
N ALA A 69 -1.54 11.17 0.99
CA ALA A 69 -0.97 11.33 -0.33
C ALA A 69 0.57 11.51 -0.32
N VAL A 70 1.18 11.71 0.85
CA VAL A 70 2.64 11.67 1.06
C VAL A 70 3.20 10.23 1.12
N TYR A 71 2.35 9.19 1.07
CA TYR A 71 2.79 7.78 1.08
C TYR A 71 3.94 7.43 0.11
N PRO A 72 4.07 8.03 -1.09
CA PRO A 72 5.16 7.68 -2.01
C PRO A 72 6.55 7.95 -1.43
N LEU A 73 6.70 8.96 -0.56
CA LEU A 73 7.97 9.19 0.14
C LEU A 73 8.31 8.04 1.08
N ILE A 74 7.32 7.58 1.85
CA ILE A 74 7.48 6.47 2.79
C ILE A 74 7.74 5.17 2.01
N THR A 75 7.06 4.95 0.90
CA THR A 75 7.29 3.81 -0.01
C THR A 75 8.72 3.82 -0.54
N ILE A 76 9.25 4.96 -1.01
CA ILE A 76 10.63 5.05 -1.50
C ILE A 76 11.63 4.89 -0.38
N LEU A 77 11.37 5.43 0.81
CA LEU A 77 12.21 5.23 1.97
C LEU A 77 12.28 3.73 2.33
N ALA A 78 11.14 3.06 2.40
CA ALA A 78 11.05 1.62 2.65
C ALA A 78 11.73 0.80 1.55
N ALA A 79 11.49 1.11 0.27
CA ALA A 79 12.19 0.48 -0.85
C ALA A 79 13.70 0.70 -0.77
N SER A 80 14.14 1.91 -0.42
CA SER A 80 15.55 2.22 -0.22
C SER A 80 16.18 1.53 0.99
N LEU A 81 15.39 1.03 1.95
CA LEU A 81 15.89 0.31 3.12
C LEU A 81 15.89 -1.19 2.88
N PHE A 82 14.79 -1.73 2.35
CA PHE A 82 14.55 -3.18 2.19
C PHE A 82 14.97 -3.72 0.82
N LEU A 83 14.85 -2.92 -0.25
CA LEU A 83 15.08 -3.36 -1.64
C LEU A 83 16.44 -2.89 -2.22
N ARG A 84 17.37 -2.40 -1.38
CA ARG A 84 18.72 -1.94 -1.77
C ARG A 84 19.49 -2.86 -2.72
N GLY A 85 19.24 -4.17 -2.68
CA GLY A 85 19.90 -5.17 -3.53
C GLY A 85 19.17 -5.49 -4.85
N ILE A 86 17.90 -5.11 -5.00
CA ILE A 86 17.05 -5.47 -6.14
C ILE A 86 16.66 -4.23 -6.95
N GLU A 87 16.37 -3.12 -6.26
CA GLU A 87 15.88 -1.89 -6.87
C GLU A 87 16.89 -0.74 -6.63
N LYS A 88 17.51 -0.26 -7.71
CA LYS A 88 18.39 0.91 -7.63
C LYS A 88 17.51 2.16 -7.55
N VAL A 89 17.39 2.75 -6.37
CA VAL A 89 16.74 4.06 -6.19
C VAL A 89 17.54 5.11 -6.97
N THR A 90 17.07 5.42 -8.17
CA THR A 90 17.75 6.38 -9.04
C THR A 90 17.38 7.81 -8.66
N LYS A 91 18.26 8.77 -9.00
CA LYS A 91 17.96 10.21 -8.84
C LYS A 91 16.65 10.62 -9.52
N LYS A 92 16.25 9.92 -10.60
CA LYS A 92 14.97 10.14 -11.30
C LYS A 92 13.76 9.71 -10.45
N THR A 93 13.85 8.58 -9.75
CA THR A 93 12.80 8.09 -8.83
C THR A 93 12.58 9.08 -7.69
N VAL A 94 13.66 9.61 -7.12
CA VAL A 94 13.59 10.63 -6.04
C VAL A 94 12.99 11.94 -6.57
N ALA A 95 13.40 12.39 -7.76
CA ALA A 95 12.83 13.59 -8.38
C ALA A 95 11.32 13.45 -8.63
N GLY A 96 10.88 12.29 -9.15
CA GLY A 96 9.46 11.99 -9.34
C GLY A 96 8.68 12.01 -8.01
N ALA A 97 9.27 11.47 -6.94
CA ALA A 97 8.69 11.51 -5.60
C ALA A 97 8.49 12.94 -5.09
N ILE A 98 9.50 13.79 -5.25
CA ILE A 98 9.43 15.20 -4.86
C ILE A 98 8.33 15.91 -5.64
N ILE A 99 8.21 15.66 -6.95
CA ILE A 99 7.13 16.23 -7.78
C ILE A 99 5.75 15.80 -7.26
N VAL A 100 5.57 14.52 -6.92
CA VAL A 100 4.30 14.03 -6.36
C VAL A 100 3.98 14.73 -5.04
N VAL A 101 4.96 14.88 -4.16
CA VAL A 101 4.78 15.58 -2.87
C VAL A 101 4.42 17.04 -3.07
N ILE A 102 5.09 17.74 -4.00
CA ILE A 102 4.74 19.12 -4.35
C ILE A 102 3.30 19.18 -4.85
N GLY A 103 2.89 18.30 -5.76
CA GLY A 103 1.50 18.24 -6.25
C GLY A 103 0.49 18.02 -5.13
N VAL A 104 0.81 17.15 -4.17
CA VAL A 104 -0.02 16.88 -2.99
C VAL A 104 -0.14 18.10 -2.08
N LEU A 105 0.96 18.79 -1.82
CA LEU A 105 0.96 20.03 -1.04
C LEU A 105 0.09 21.10 -1.73
N PHE A 106 0.21 21.24 -3.05
CA PHE A 106 -0.63 22.17 -3.82
C PHE A 106 -2.13 21.86 -3.70
N VAL A 107 -2.51 20.58 -3.78
CA VAL A 107 -3.91 20.17 -3.57
C VAL A 107 -4.34 20.45 -2.12
N GLY A 108 -3.50 20.14 -1.14
CA GLY A 108 -3.81 20.36 0.28
C GLY A 108 -3.92 21.83 0.68
N PHE A 109 -3.16 22.74 0.07
CA PHE A 109 -3.27 24.19 0.31
C PHE A 109 -4.42 24.84 -0.49
N GLY A 110 -4.87 24.21 -1.58
CA GLY A 110 -5.91 24.73 -2.46
C GLY A 110 -7.35 24.36 -2.05
N THR A 111 -7.52 23.49 -1.05
CA THR A 111 -8.80 23.10 -0.43
C THR A 111 -8.96 23.77 0.92
#